data_AF-A0A9X1GHX0-F1
#
_entry.id   AF-A0A9X1GHX0-F1
#
_cell.length_a   1.000
_cell.length_b   1.000
_cell.length_c   1.000
_cell.angle_alpha   90.00
_cell.angle_beta   90.00
_cell.angle_gamma   90.00
#
_symmetry.space_group_name_H-M   'P 1'
#
loop_
_entity.id
_entity.type
_entity.pdbx_description
1 polymer ?
#
loop_
_entity_poly.entity_id
_entity_poly.type
_entity_poly.pdbx_seq_one_letter_code
_entity_poly.pdbx_strand_id
1 'polypeptide(L)'
;MSKFVLDTVVLRVFAFAHPQGIDILLEALNTSRAGFPTEVYNQDEDNLPLNIADEDLSELARGLRYARRQVQTQPGLKGQRFQVRLENATQLERHIQVGSLFIEPLELAELPRRENLMKTYGVGRGEAACLVLALRTALIAVFLSSDKKACIKAAQELGISFLTIPDILNTWVRQTRPSPNLLQELIDGMLQANFALKDSIYQELQCILSDEDTPI
;
A
#
# COMPACT_ATOMS: atom_id res chain seq x y z
N MET A 1 -7.62 8.66 -17.78
CA MET A 1 -6.61 8.58 -16.70
C MET A 1 -6.85 7.28 -15.95
N SER A 2 -5.81 6.48 -15.71
CA SER A 2 -5.95 5.17 -15.04
C SER A 2 -6.41 5.36 -13.60
N LYS A 3 -7.23 4.44 -13.10
CA LYS A 3 -7.64 4.43 -11.69
C LYS A 3 -6.77 3.43 -10.94
N PHE A 4 -6.07 3.88 -9.91
CA PHE A 4 -5.23 3.02 -9.10
C PHE A 4 -6.03 2.51 -7.89
N VAL A 5 -6.09 1.18 -7.74
CA VAL A 5 -6.73 0.51 -6.60
C VAL A 5 -5.64 -0.08 -5.72
N LEU A 6 -5.44 0.52 -4.56
CA LEU A 6 -4.37 0.16 -3.63
C LEU A 6 -4.81 -1.02 -2.75
N ASP A 7 -3.99 -2.06 -2.67
CA ASP A 7 -4.15 -3.06 -1.61
C ASP A 7 -3.64 -2.56 -0.25
N THR A 8 -3.97 -3.33 0.79
CA THR A 8 -3.53 -3.05 2.15
C THR A 8 -2.02 -2.95 2.26
N VAL A 9 -1.26 -3.84 1.61
CA VAL A 9 0.19 -3.91 1.85
C VAL A 9 0.89 -2.73 1.21
N VAL A 10 0.53 -2.35 -0.01
CA VAL A 10 1.06 -1.15 -0.69
C VAL A 10 0.76 0.08 0.15
N LEU A 11 -0.52 0.28 0.52
CA LEU A 11 -0.91 1.43 1.33
C LEU A 11 -0.15 1.46 2.67
N ARG A 12 -0.10 0.32 3.37
CA ARG A 12 0.60 0.19 4.66
C ARG A 12 2.09 0.44 4.55
N VAL A 13 2.76 -0.15 3.55
CA VAL A 13 4.21 -0.05 3.40
C VAL A 13 4.60 1.39 3.15
N PHE A 14 3.98 2.07 2.19
CA PHE A 14 4.29 3.47 1.91
C PHE A 14 3.89 4.38 3.08
N ALA A 15 2.71 4.21 3.68
CA ALA A 15 2.28 5.03 4.81
C ALA A 15 3.17 4.89 6.05
N PHE A 16 3.78 3.71 6.28
CA PHE A 16 4.63 3.46 7.45
C PHE A 16 6.10 3.74 7.20
N ALA A 17 6.57 3.64 5.95
CA ALA A 17 7.98 3.74 5.62
C ALA A 17 8.54 5.15 5.79
N HIS A 18 7.81 6.16 5.33
CA HIS A 18 8.33 7.53 5.25
C HIS A 18 7.21 8.55 5.47
N PRO A 19 7.46 9.73 6.07
CA PRO A 19 6.44 10.77 6.25
C PRO A 19 5.87 11.32 4.94
N GLN A 20 6.57 11.13 3.82
CA GLN A 20 6.12 11.46 2.46
C GLN A 20 5.80 10.22 1.62
N GLY A 21 5.64 9.05 2.23
CA GLY A 21 5.52 7.79 1.50
C GLY A 21 4.30 7.73 0.57
N ILE A 22 3.17 8.33 0.95
CA ILE A 22 1.99 8.42 0.09
C ILE A 22 2.21 9.42 -1.06
N ASP A 23 2.87 10.55 -0.82
CA ASP A 23 3.27 11.47 -1.89
C ASP A 23 4.17 10.76 -2.91
N ILE A 24 5.19 10.03 -2.44
CA ILE A 24 6.09 9.22 -3.28
C ILE A 24 5.29 8.18 -4.08
N LEU A 25 4.35 7.49 -3.45
CA LEU A 25 3.48 6.52 -4.13
C LEU A 25 2.67 7.18 -5.26
N LEU A 26 2.01 8.30 -4.98
CA LEU A 26 1.18 9.00 -5.97
C LEU A 26 2.02 9.57 -7.12
N GLU A 27 3.19 10.12 -6.80
CA GLU A 27 4.18 10.60 -7.78
C GLU A 27 4.65 9.46 -8.69
N ALA A 28 5.03 8.32 -8.13
CA ALA A 28 5.44 7.12 -8.87
C ALA A 28 4.37 6.62 -9.84
N LEU A 29 3.10 6.75 -9.47
CA LEU A 29 1.96 6.35 -10.30
C LEU A 29 1.54 7.43 -11.29
N ASN A 30 2.20 8.59 -11.28
CA ASN A 30 1.86 9.77 -12.05
C ASN A 30 0.36 10.10 -11.95
N THR A 31 -0.18 10.07 -10.73
CA THR A 31 -1.58 10.34 -10.44
C THR A 31 -1.71 11.28 -9.25
N SER A 32 -2.72 12.14 -9.26
CA SER A 32 -3.07 12.94 -8.09
C SER A 32 -3.99 12.21 -7.12
N ARG A 33 -4.55 11.06 -7.53
CA ARG A 33 -5.56 10.32 -6.76
C ARG A 33 -5.44 8.82 -6.89
N ALA A 34 -5.67 8.10 -5.80
CA ALA A 34 -5.82 6.65 -5.75
C ALA A 34 -6.91 6.24 -4.75
N GLY A 35 -7.56 5.10 -5.00
CA GLY A 35 -8.66 4.60 -4.18
C GLY A 35 -8.36 3.23 -3.58
N PHE A 36 -9.12 2.86 -2.55
CA PHE A 36 -9.07 1.54 -1.94
C PHE A 36 -10.42 1.20 -1.29
N PRO A 37 -10.77 -0.09 -1.15
CA PRO A 37 -12.05 -0.48 -0.56
C PRO A 37 -12.05 -0.30 0.96
N THR A 38 -13.25 -0.26 1.55
CA THR A 38 -13.46 -0.20 3.01
C THR A 38 -12.77 -1.35 3.76
N GLU A 39 -12.61 -2.50 3.12
CA GLU A 39 -11.92 -3.66 3.68
C GLU A 39 -10.42 -3.43 3.87
N VAL A 40 -9.81 -2.58 3.04
CA VAL A 40 -8.41 -2.18 3.16
C VAL A 40 -8.25 -1.18 4.30
N TYR A 41 -9.03 -0.09 4.27
CA TYR A 41 -9.02 0.92 5.32
C TYR A 41 -10.35 1.69 5.38
N ASN A 42 -10.92 1.81 6.58
CA ASN A 42 -12.19 2.51 6.83
C ASN A 42 -12.13 3.49 8.01
N GLN A 43 -10.92 3.91 8.43
CA GLN A 43 -10.72 4.82 9.58
C GLN A 43 -11.37 4.30 10.88
N ASP A 44 -11.40 2.99 11.06
CA ASP A 44 -12.07 2.29 12.16
C ASP A 44 -11.12 1.83 13.27
N GLU A 45 -9.84 2.25 13.25
CA GLU A 45 -8.80 1.88 14.21
C GLU A 45 -9.12 2.27 15.66
N ASP A 46 -9.93 3.31 15.84
CA ASP A 46 -10.31 3.87 17.14
C ASP A 46 -11.75 3.48 17.55
N ASN A 47 -12.45 2.69 16.74
CA ASN A 47 -13.82 2.24 17.05
C ASN A 47 -13.88 1.22 18.21
N LEU A 48 -12.74 0.61 18.56
CA LEU A 48 -12.63 -0.40 19.62
C LEU A 48 -11.50 -0.04 20.60
N PRO A 49 -11.65 -0.32 21.91
CA PRO A 49 -10.52 -0.30 22.85
C PRO A 49 -9.37 -1.23 22.40
N LEU A 50 -8.11 -0.84 22.65
CA LEU A 50 -6.91 -1.57 22.15
C LEU A 50 -6.81 -3.04 22.62
N ASN A 51 -7.44 -3.38 23.74
CA ASN A 51 -7.42 -4.69 24.37
C ASN A 51 -8.53 -5.65 23.88
N ILE A 52 -9.37 -5.22 22.95
CA ILE A 52 -10.45 -6.04 22.37
C ILE A 52 -10.01 -6.62 21.01
N ALA A 53 -10.55 -7.80 20.68
CA ALA A 53 -10.42 -8.43 19.37
C ALA A 53 -10.82 -7.45 18.25
N ASP A 54 -10.03 -7.43 17.18
CA ASP A 54 -10.11 -6.43 16.12
C ASP A 54 -10.43 -7.06 14.75
N GLU A 55 -10.99 -8.27 14.73
CA GLU A 55 -11.26 -9.07 13.53
C GLU A 55 -12.20 -8.37 12.54
N ASP A 56 -13.13 -7.56 13.04
CA ASP A 56 -14.10 -6.80 12.25
C ASP A 56 -13.54 -5.50 11.67
N LEU A 57 -12.36 -5.06 12.10
CA LEU A 57 -11.75 -3.85 11.59
C LEU A 57 -11.10 -4.04 10.23
N SER A 58 -11.02 -2.95 9.47
CA SER A 58 -10.27 -2.91 8.22
C SER A 58 -8.80 -3.33 8.42
N GLU A 59 -8.20 -3.92 7.38
CA GLU A 59 -6.87 -4.54 7.51
C GLU A 59 -5.77 -3.57 7.95
N LEU A 60 -5.80 -2.33 7.43
CA LEU A 60 -4.85 -1.28 7.84
C LEU A 60 -5.11 -0.80 9.27
N ALA A 61 -6.38 -0.67 9.69
CA ALA A 61 -6.73 -0.29 11.05
C ALA A 61 -6.19 -1.27 12.09
N ARG A 62 -6.27 -2.58 11.81
CA ARG A 62 -5.62 -3.61 12.64
C ARG A 62 -4.11 -3.41 12.71
N GLY A 63 -3.48 -3.03 11.60
CA GLY A 63 -2.05 -2.68 11.55
C GLY A 63 -1.68 -1.48 12.42
N LEU A 64 -2.47 -0.41 12.36
CA LEU A 64 -2.30 0.80 13.19
C LEU A 64 -2.46 0.48 14.68
N ARG A 65 -3.51 -0.26 15.04
CA ARG A 65 -3.76 -0.70 16.43
C ARG A 65 -2.66 -1.60 16.95
N TYR A 66 -2.20 -2.53 16.13
CA TYR A 66 -1.06 -3.36 16.47
C TYR A 66 0.17 -2.50 16.78
N ALA A 67 0.52 -1.53 15.92
CA ALA A 67 1.63 -0.62 16.17
C ALA A 67 1.45 0.17 17.49
N ARG A 68 0.25 0.71 17.77
CA ARG A 68 -0.07 1.39 19.05
C ARG A 68 0.15 0.48 20.26
N ARG A 69 -0.31 -0.78 20.20
CA ARG A 69 -0.05 -1.77 21.26
C ARG A 69 1.44 -2.04 21.45
N GLN A 70 2.20 -2.14 20.36
CA GLN A 70 3.64 -2.41 20.45
C GLN A 70 4.41 -1.23 21.06
N VAL A 71 4.01 0.03 20.77
CA VAL A 71 4.59 1.20 21.45
C VAL A 71 4.38 1.13 22.97
N GLN A 72 3.18 0.73 23.42
CA GLN A 72 2.84 0.65 24.85
C GLN A 72 3.54 -0.51 25.57
N THR A 73 3.89 -1.57 24.85
CA THR A 73 4.34 -2.84 25.47
C THR A 73 5.81 -3.17 25.24
N GLN A 74 6.46 -2.58 24.24
CA GLN A 74 7.87 -2.84 23.92
C GLN A 74 8.76 -1.65 24.30
N PRO A 75 9.70 -1.79 25.26
CA PRO A 75 10.64 -0.72 25.58
C PRO A 75 11.78 -0.60 24.53
N GLY A 76 12.42 0.57 24.50
CA GLY A 76 13.63 0.83 23.72
C GLY A 76 13.40 0.88 22.21
N LEU A 77 14.43 0.51 21.44
CA LEU A 77 14.46 0.59 19.97
C LEU A 77 13.27 -0.13 19.30
N LYS A 78 12.79 -1.22 19.90
CA LYS A 78 11.66 -2.00 19.36
C LYS A 78 10.33 -1.27 19.46
N GLY A 79 10.09 -0.49 20.52
CA GLY A 79 8.92 0.39 20.63
C GLY A 79 9.04 1.62 19.73
N GLN A 80 10.25 2.21 19.68
CA GLN A 80 10.54 3.40 18.87
C GLN A 80 10.26 3.18 17.37
N ARG A 81 10.59 2.01 16.80
CA ARG A 81 10.23 1.73 15.40
C ARG A 81 8.71 1.79 15.15
N PHE A 82 7.88 1.34 16.09
CA PHE A 82 6.42 1.41 15.93
C PHE A 82 5.90 2.83 16.13
N GLN A 83 6.56 3.61 16.99
CA GLN A 83 6.27 5.04 17.15
C GLN A 83 6.50 5.79 15.84
N VAL A 84 7.65 5.58 15.19
CA VAL A 84 7.96 6.17 13.87
C VAL A 84 6.93 5.75 12.81
N ARG A 85 6.53 4.47 12.77
CA ARG A 85 5.47 4.02 11.83
C ARG A 85 4.17 4.78 12.05
N LEU A 86 3.77 5.00 13.30
CA LEU A 86 2.54 5.73 13.63
C LEU A 86 2.64 7.21 13.26
N GLU A 87 3.80 7.83 13.51
CA GLU A 87 4.07 9.21 13.11
C GLU A 87 3.98 9.37 11.59
N ASN A 88 4.61 8.47 10.83
CA ASN A 88 4.50 8.45 9.37
C ASN A 88 3.06 8.25 8.92
N ALA A 89 2.31 7.36 9.57
CA ALA A 89 0.92 7.05 9.21
C ALA A 89 -0.04 8.22 9.38
N THR A 90 0.31 9.27 10.14
CA THR A 90 -0.51 10.50 10.25
C THR A 90 -0.79 11.15 8.89
N GLN A 91 0.06 10.91 7.88
CA GLN A 91 -0.16 11.39 6.51
C GLN A 91 -1.47 10.86 5.89
N LEU A 92 -1.97 9.69 6.31
CA LEU A 92 -3.18 9.06 5.77
C LEU A 92 -4.40 9.98 5.93
N GLU A 93 -4.59 10.53 7.12
CA GLU A 93 -5.72 11.43 7.41
C GLU A 93 -5.70 12.65 6.51
N ARG A 94 -4.53 13.30 6.39
CA ARG A 94 -4.33 14.44 5.49
C ARG A 94 -4.71 14.08 4.06
N HIS A 95 -4.21 12.97 3.52
CA HIS A 95 -4.47 12.57 2.14
C HIS A 95 -5.93 12.21 1.87
N ILE A 96 -6.63 11.66 2.87
CA ILE A 96 -8.06 11.40 2.80
C ILE A 96 -8.85 12.73 2.80
N GLN A 97 -8.51 13.66 3.71
CA GLN A 97 -9.18 14.96 3.81
C GLN A 97 -9.06 15.81 2.53
N VAL A 98 -7.89 15.81 1.89
CA VAL A 98 -7.67 16.54 0.62
C VAL A 98 -8.11 15.76 -0.62
N GLY A 99 -8.58 14.52 -0.47
CA GLY A 99 -9.14 13.70 -1.54
C GLY A 99 -8.14 13.07 -2.52
N SER A 100 -6.84 13.10 -2.19
CA SER A 100 -5.79 12.38 -2.94
C SER A 100 -5.81 10.88 -2.66
N LEU A 101 -6.24 10.49 -1.46
CA LEU A 101 -6.67 9.13 -1.16
C LEU A 101 -8.18 9.13 -0.90
N PHE A 102 -8.89 8.10 -1.35
CA PHE A 102 -10.32 7.99 -1.09
C PHE A 102 -10.76 6.55 -0.86
N ILE A 103 -11.68 6.39 0.09
CA ILE A 103 -12.30 5.12 0.43
C ILE A 103 -13.46 4.89 -0.53
N GLU A 104 -13.47 3.75 -1.22
CA GLU A 104 -14.51 3.39 -2.18
C GLU A 104 -15.23 2.12 -1.74
N PRO A 105 -16.44 2.22 -1.15
CA PRO A 105 -17.16 1.06 -0.66
C PRO A 105 -17.59 0.13 -1.80
N LEU A 106 -17.65 -1.16 -1.49
CA LEU A 106 -18.36 -2.13 -2.34
C LEU A 106 -19.87 -1.92 -2.25
N GLU A 107 -20.56 -2.04 -3.37
CA GLU A 107 -22.01 -2.09 -3.41
C GLU A 107 -22.50 -3.43 -2.89
N LEU A 108 -23.73 -3.47 -2.35
CA LEU A 108 -24.33 -4.70 -1.83
C LEU A 108 -24.37 -5.82 -2.90
N ALA A 109 -24.62 -5.45 -4.16
CA ALA A 109 -24.66 -6.36 -5.29
C ALA A 109 -23.29 -6.98 -5.63
N GLU A 110 -22.19 -6.37 -5.17
CA GLU A 110 -20.84 -6.81 -5.47
C GLU A 110 -20.24 -7.71 -4.38
N LEU A 111 -20.84 -7.74 -3.19
CA LEU A 111 -20.38 -8.60 -2.10
C LEU A 111 -20.31 -10.09 -2.49
N PRO A 112 -21.31 -10.68 -3.20
CA PRO A 112 -21.20 -12.05 -3.67
C PRO A 112 -20.00 -12.28 -4.61
N ARG A 113 -19.64 -11.29 -5.42
CA ARG A 113 -18.48 -11.35 -6.32
C ARG A 113 -17.17 -11.38 -5.53
N ARG A 114 -17.06 -10.55 -4.49
CA ARG A 114 -15.91 -10.58 -3.56
C ARG A 114 -15.72 -11.98 -2.97
N GLU A 115 -16.79 -12.56 -2.43
CA GLU A 115 -16.74 -13.92 -1.85
C GLU A 115 -16.34 -14.98 -2.87
N ASN A 116 -16.82 -14.86 -4.11
CA ASN A 116 -16.43 -15.79 -5.18
C ASN A 116 -14.94 -15.66 -5.52
N LEU A 117 -14.41 -14.44 -5.65
CA LEU A 117 -12.98 -14.21 -5.94
C LEU A 117 -12.08 -14.77 -4.83
N MET A 118 -12.46 -14.61 -3.56
CA MET A 118 -11.75 -15.21 -2.42
C MET A 118 -11.66 -16.73 -2.56
N LYS A 119 -12.78 -17.40 -2.90
CA LYS A 119 -12.84 -18.85 -3.08
C LYS A 119 -12.07 -19.33 -4.30
N THR A 120 -12.21 -18.64 -5.44
CA THR A 120 -11.59 -19.03 -6.72
C THR A 120 -10.07 -18.86 -6.69
N TYR A 121 -9.60 -17.75 -6.13
CA TYR A 121 -8.19 -17.38 -6.20
C TYR A 121 -7.42 -17.61 -4.88
N GLY A 122 -8.10 -17.88 -3.77
CA GLY A 122 -7.45 -18.03 -2.46
C GLY A 122 -6.87 -16.72 -1.92
N VAL A 123 -7.45 -15.59 -2.33
CA VAL A 123 -7.05 -14.24 -1.91
C VAL A 123 -7.83 -13.81 -0.66
N GLY A 124 -7.24 -12.88 0.11
CA GLY A 124 -7.85 -12.29 1.28
C GLY A 124 -9.03 -11.38 0.95
N ARG A 125 -9.74 -10.95 2.00
CA ARG A 125 -10.95 -10.10 1.86
C ARG A 125 -10.62 -8.73 1.27
N GLY A 126 -9.54 -8.07 1.71
CA GLY A 126 -9.09 -6.79 1.14
C GLY A 126 -8.67 -6.92 -0.32
N GLU A 127 -7.84 -7.93 -0.63
CA GLU A 127 -7.38 -8.24 -2.00
C GLU A 127 -8.58 -8.49 -2.94
N ALA A 128 -9.54 -9.32 -2.54
CA ALA A 128 -10.74 -9.57 -3.32
C ALA A 128 -11.59 -8.30 -3.53
N ALA A 129 -11.71 -7.46 -2.51
CA ALA A 129 -12.43 -6.19 -2.63
C ALA A 129 -11.74 -5.24 -3.62
N CYS A 130 -10.40 -5.19 -3.62
CA CYS A 130 -9.64 -4.42 -4.61
C CYS A 130 -9.87 -4.94 -6.04
N LEU A 131 -9.89 -6.26 -6.24
CA LEU A 131 -10.21 -6.86 -7.54
C LEU A 131 -11.63 -6.53 -8.00
N VAL A 132 -12.62 -6.54 -7.10
CA VAL A 132 -13.98 -6.10 -7.41
C VAL A 132 -14.00 -4.65 -7.86
N LEU A 133 -13.34 -3.75 -7.14
CA LEU A 133 -13.25 -2.33 -7.52
C LEU A 133 -12.55 -2.14 -8.87
N ALA A 134 -11.46 -2.89 -9.12
CA ALA A 134 -10.76 -2.83 -10.39
C ALA A 134 -11.65 -3.29 -11.56
N LEU A 135 -12.53 -4.28 -11.33
CA LEU A 135 -13.48 -4.78 -12.32
C LEU A 135 -14.73 -3.90 -12.50
N ARG A 136 -15.05 -3.02 -11.53
CA ARG A 136 -16.21 -2.13 -11.59
C ARG A 136 -16.07 -1.08 -12.68
N THR A 137 -14.87 -0.53 -12.83
CA THR A 137 -14.61 0.58 -13.74
C THR A 137 -14.30 0.05 -15.13
N ALA A 138 -15.04 0.49 -16.17
CA ALA A 138 -14.72 0.24 -17.58
C ALA A 138 -13.43 0.92 -18.08
N LEU A 139 -12.62 1.45 -17.16
CA LEU A 139 -11.34 2.12 -17.41
C LEU A 139 -10.21 1.24 -16.86
N ILE A 140 -9.00 1.44 -17.39
CA ILE A 140 -7.76 0.77 -16.99
C ILE A 140 -7.52 0.98 -15.49
N ALA A 141 -7.96 0.02 -14.69
CA ALA A 141 -7.65 -0.05 -13.28
C ALA A 141 -6.33 -0.78 -13.11
N VAL A 142 -5.43 -0.20 -12.34
CA VAL A 142 -4.18 -0.86 -11.96
C VAL A 142 -4.32 -1.31 -10.52
N PHE A 143 -4.19 -2.61 -10.29
CA PHE A 143 -4.19 -3.21 -8.96
C PHE A 143 -2.76 -3.26 -8.43
N LEU A 144 -2.51 -2.72 -7.24
CA LEU A 144 -1.18 -2.69 -6.65
C LEU A 144 -1.12 -3.71 -5.51
N SER A 145 -0.15 -4.63 -5.56
CA SER A 145 0.00 -5.64 -4.51
C SER A 145 1.46 -6.03 -4.22
N SER A 146 1.73 -6.43 -2.97
CA SER A 146 3.10 -6.71 -2.52
C SER A 146 3.59 -8.13 -2.80
N ASP A 147 2.72 -9.15 -2.71
CA ASP A 147 3.03 -10.53 -3.13
C ASP A 147 1.83 -11.48 -2.93
N LYS A 148 1.71 -12.46 -3.83
CA LYS A 148 1.08 -13.79 -3.71
C LYS A 148 0.80 -14.22 -5.15
N LYS A 149 1.31 -15.38 -5.57
CA LYS A 149 0.96 -16.00 -6.87
C LYS A 149 -0.55 -15.96 -7.20
N ALA A 150 -1.40 -16.03 -6.16
CA ALA A 150 -2.84 -15.88 -6.24
C ALA A 150 -3.31 -14.53 -6.82
N CYS A 151 -2.75 -13.41 -6.35
CA CYS A 151 -3.09 -12.07 -6.83
C CYS A 151 -2.62 -11.83 -8.26
N ILE A 152 -1.41 -12.29 -8.61
CA ILE A 152 -0.89 -12.23 -9.98
C ILE A 152 -1.77 -13.07 -10.91
N LYS A 153 -2.07 -14.32 -10.51
CA LYS A 153 -2.95 -15.21 -11.28
C LYS A 153 -4.34 -14.60 -11.46
N ALA A 154 -4.93 -14.04 -10.40
CA ALA A 154 -6.22 -13.39 -10.46
C ALA A 154 -6.21 -12.19 -11.42
N ALA A 155 -5.25 -11.28 -11.27
CA ALA A 155 -5.15 -10.11 -12.13
C ALA A 155 -4.97 -10.50 -13.61
N GLN A 156 -4.13 -11.51 -13.90
CA GLN A 156 -3.91 -12.02 -15.25
C GLN A 156 -5.17 -12.66 -15.86
N GLU A 157 -5.83 -13.57 -15.12
CA GLU A 157 -7.04 -14.23 -15.61
C GLU A 157 -8.23 -13.28 -15.77
N LEU A 158 -8.28 -12.22 -14.95
CA LEU A 158 -9.33 -11.22 -14.98
C LEU A 158 -9.06 -10.06 -15.95
N GLY A 159 -7.89 -10.04 -16.60
CA GLY A 159 -7.51 -8.98 -17.55
C GLY A 159 -7.26 -7.62 -16.90
N ILE A 160 -6.81 -7.60 -15.65
CA ILE A 160 -6.56 -6.39 -14.85
C ILE A 160 -5.07 -6.05 -14.91
N SER A 161 -4.73 -4.79 -15.20
CA SER A 161 -3.34 -4.33 -15.09
C SER A 161 -2.87 -4.38 -13.63
N PHE A 162 -1.63 -4.77 -13.38
CA PHE A 162 -1.10 -4.85 -12.02
C PHE A 162 0.29 -4.22 -11.91
N LEU A 163 0.62 -3.69 -10.72
CA LEU A 163 1.96 -3.24 -10.37
C LEU A 163 2.34 -3.80 -8.99
N THR A 164 3.61 -4.13 -8.83
CA THR A 164 4.20 -4.53 -7.55
C THR A 164 4.94 -3.35 -6.92
N ILE A 165 5.27 -3.44 -5.62
CA ILE A 165 6.11 -2.42 -4.95
C ILE A 165 7.44 -2.19 -5.69
N PRO A 166 8.17 -3.23 -6.15
CA PRO A 166 9.31 -3.05 -7.05
C PRO A 166 9.03 -2.22 -8.30
N ASP A 167 7.91 -2.46 -9.00
CA ASP A 167 7.57 -1.71 -10.21
C ASP A 167 7.33 -0.22 -9.91
N ILE A 168 6.65 0.06 -8.79
CA ILE A 168 6.41 1.43 -8.29
C ILE A 168 7.74 2.13 -8.01
N LEU A 169 8.64 1.47 -7.26
CA LEU A 169 9.95 2.04 -6.90
C LEU A 169 10.82 2.29 -8.13
N ASN A 170 10.84 1.34 -9.09
CA ASN A 170 11.60 1.49 -10.33
C ASN A 170 11.08 2.68 -11.15
N THR A 171 9.75 2.81 -11.26
CA THR A 171 9.09 3.93 -11.94
C THR A 171 9.43 5.26 -11.28
N TRP A 172 9.30 5.34 -9.96
CA TRP A 172 9.62 6.53 -9.18
C TRP A 172 11.07 6.97 -9.38
N VAL A 173 12.03 6.06 -9.21
CA VAL A 173 13.47 6.36 -9.31
C VAL A 173 13.84 6.83 -10.72
N ARG A 174 13.28 6.19 -11.77
CA ARG A 174 13.53 6.60 -13.17
C ARG A 174 12.97 7.98 -13.49
N GLN A 175 11.78 8.29 -12.99
CA GLN A 175 11.07 9.53 -13.33
C GLN A 175 11.56 10.73 -12.53
N THR A 176 11.80 10.55 -11.23
CA THR A 176 12.03 11.64 -10.29
C THR A 176 13.51 11.81 -9.94
N ARG A 177 14.33 10.78 -10.19
CA ARG A 177 15.76 10.74 -9.84
C ARG A 177 16.01 11.27 -8.42
N PRO A 178 15.41 10.65 -7.37
CA PRO A 178 15.53 11.12 -6.00
C PRO A 178 16.99 11.08 -5.54
N SER A 179 17.32 11.85 -4.49
CA SER A 179 18.65 11.75 -3.91
C SER A 179 18.90 10.33 -3.37
N PRO A 180 20.15 9.83 -3.41
CA PRO A 180 20.48 8.53 -2.85
C PRO A 180 20.08 8.38 -1.37
N ASN A 181 20.17 9.48 -0.61
CA ASN A 181 19.76 9.51 0.80
C ASN A 181 18.24 9.32 0.95
N LEU A 182 17.42 10.00 0.14
CA LEU A 182 15.96 9.85 0.20
C LEU A 182 15.54 8.42 -0.18
N LEU A 183 16.19 7.83 -1.18
CA LEU A 183 15.96 6.42 -1.53
C LEU A 183 16.32 5.50 -0.36
N GLN A 184 17.49 5.69 0.28
CA GLN A 184 17.91 4.88 1.42
C GLN A 184 16.95 5.03 2.61
N GLU A 185 16.52 6.26 2.94
CA GLU A 185 15.55 6.54 4.00
C GLU A 185 14.22 5.81 3.77
N LEU A 186 13.72 5.84 2.53
CA LEU A 186 12.51 5.10 2.16
C LEU A 186 12.70 3.59 2.32
N ILE A 187 13.79 3.02 1.83
CA ILE A 187 14.07 1.58 1.90
C ILE A 187 14.26 1.11 3.34
N ASP A 188 14.99 1.87 4.16
CA ASP A 188 15.14 1.61 5.59
C ASP A 188 13.79 1.67 6.29
N GLY A 189 12.97 2.68 5.95
CA GLY A 189 11.59 2.80 6.41
C GLY A 189 10.73 1.60 6.05
N MET A 190 10.82 1.10 4.80
CA MET A 190 10.10 -0.09 4.35
C MET A 190 10.54 -1.34 5.14
N LEU A 191 11.85 -1.52 5.35
CA LEU A 191 12.38 -2.60 6.17
C LEU A 191 11.85 -2.48 7.60
N GLN A 192 11.87 -1.27 8.15
CA GLN A 192 11.28 -0.97 9.45
C GLN A 192 9.78 -1.16 9.46
N ALA A 193 9.06 -1.16 8.33
CA ALA A 193 7.64 -1.50 8.20
C ALA A 193 7.40 -3.01 7.98
N ASN A 194 8.43 -3.84 8.16
CA ASN A 194 8.45 -5.28 7.88
C ASN A 194 8.27 -5.64 6.38
N PHE A 195 8.69 -4.76 5.48
CA PHE A 195 8.78 -5.05 4.05
C PHE A 195 10.25 -5.03 3.62
N ALA A 196 10.82 -6.21 3.36
CA ALA A 196 12.19 -6.34 2.89
C ALA A 196 12.19 -6.38 1.36
N LEU A 197 12.75 -5.35 0.74
CA LEU A 197 13.07 -5.37 -0.68
C LEU A 197 14.24 -6.34 -0.92
N LYS A 198 14.22 -7.09 -2.02
CA LYS A 198 15.37 -7.94 -2.38
C LYS A 198 16.58 -7.07 -2.69
N ASP A 199 17.75 -7.45 -2.19
CA ASP A 199 19.01 -6.72 -2.42
C ASP A 199 19.26 -6.46 -3.89
N SER A 200 18.97 -7.42 -4.76
CA SER A 200 19.13 -7.27 -6.22
C SER A 200 18.30 -6.11 -6.79
N ILE A 201 17.09 -5.89 -6.28
CA ILE A 201 16.23 -4.79 -6.71
C ILE A 201 16.78 -3.47 -6.15
N TYR A 202 17.23 -3.47 -4.89
CA TYR A 202 17.83 -2.27 -4.31
C TYR A 202 19.07 -1.81 -5.10
N GLN A 203 19.95 -2.75 -5.46
CA GLN A 203 21.13 -2.46 -6.30
C GLN A 203 20.73 -1.91 -7.68
N GLU A 204 19.68 -2.45 -8.30
CA GLU A 204 19.16 -1.93 -9.57
C GLU A 204 18.72 -0.46 -9.44
N LEU A 205 17.99 -0.12 -8.36
CA LEU A 205 17.56 1.26 -8.10
C LEU A 205 18.77 2.21 -7.92
N GLN A 206 19.82 1.75 -7.24
CA GLN A 206 21.05 2.53 -7.07
C GLN A 206 21.81 2.73 -8.40
N CYS A 207 21.86 1.70 -9.26
CA CYS A 207 22.46 1.83 -10.59
C CYS A 207 21.71 2.87 -11.43
N ILE A 208 20.37 2.87 -11.42
CA ILE A 208 19.58 3.86 -12.15
C ILE A 208 19.94 5.29 -11.71
N LEU A 209 20.20 5.53 -10.43
CA LEU A 209 20.61 6.85 -9.92
C LEU A 209 22.06 7.22 -10.29
N SER A 210 22.92 6.22 -10.51
CA SER A 210 24.35 6.41 -10.78
C SER A 210 24.67 6.56 -12.27
N ASP A 211 23.78 6.06 -13.14
CA ASP A 211 23.86 6.27 -14.58
C ASP A 211 23.47 7.74 -14.92
N GLU A 212 24.48 8.61 -14.95
CA GLU A 212 24.36 10.03 -15.34
C GLU A 212 24.09 10.23 -16.85
N ASP A 213 24.17 9.19 -17.69
CA ASP A 213 24.13 9.33 -19.16
C ASP A 213 23.01 8.50 -19.82
N THR A 214 21.78 9.00 -19.81
CA THR A 214 20.88 8.74 -20.95
C THR A 214 20.00 9.96 -21.20
N PRO A 215 20.26 10.75 -22.26
CA PRO A 215 19.40 11.87 -22.62
C PRO A 215 18.03 11.34 -23.04
N ILE A 216 16.98 12.04 -22.59
CA ILE A 216 15.60 11.90 -23.10
C ILE A 216 15.54 12.49 -24.51
#